data_AF-A0A5N4AIP1-F1
#
_entry.id   AF-A0A5N4AIP1-F1
#
_cell.length_a   1.000
_cell.length_b   1.000
_cell.length_c   1.000
_cell.angle_alpha   90.00
_cell.angle_beta   90.00
_cell.angle_gamma   90.00
#
_symmetry.space_group_name_H-M   'P 1'
#
loop_
_entity.id
_entity.type
_entity.pdbx_description
1 polymer ?
#
loop_
_entity_poly.entity_id
_entity_poly.type
_entity_poly.pdbx_seq_one_letter_code
_entity_poly.pdbx_strand_id
1 'polypeptide(L)'
;MHDLNDALDELRSVIPYAHSPSVRKLSKIATLLLAKNYILMQANALDELRRLVAYLQGTAATAGIVPPPGFDLDGFPAAAKFLQQHHNLTSEGASNNDGGNTGNSGTPL
;
A
#
# COMPACT_ATOMS: atom_id res chain seq x y z
N MET A 1 -21.86 8.43 -42.25
CA MET A 1 -21.02 9.62 -41.90
C MET A 1 -21.35 10.20 -40.52
N HIS A 2 -22.48 9.85 -39.90
CA HIS A 2 -22.87 10.32 -38.57
C HIS A 2 -22.09 9.60 -37.47
N ASP A 3 -21.96 8.27 -37.56
CA ASP A 3 -21.28 7.42 -36.57
C ASP A 3 -19.84 7.85 -36.25
N LEU A 4 -19.10 8.31 -37.26
CA LEU A 4 -17.73 8.81 -37.08
C LEU A 4 -17.70 10.12 -36.28
N ASN A 5 -18.69 11.00 -36.48
CA ASN A 5 -18.76 12.25 -35.73
C ASN A 5 -19.23 11.97 -34.30
N ASP A 6 -20.18 11.04 -34.11
CA ASP A 6 -20.64 10.62 -32.79
C ASP A 6 -19.51 10.00 -31.97
N ALA A 7 -18.71 9.11 -32.57
CA ALA A 7 -17.53 8.54 -31.94
C ALA A 7 -16.47 9.61 -31.58
N LEU A 8 -16.30 10.64 -32.42
CA LEU A 8 -15.39 11.74 -32.10
C LEU A 8 -15.93 12.64 -30.99
N ASP A 9 -17.23 12.82 -30.89
CA ASP A 9 -17.85 13.59 -29.81
C ASP A 9 -17.79 12.84 -28.48
N GLU A 10 -17.98 11.52 -28.50
CA GLU A 10 -17.72 10.66 -27.35
C GLU A 10 -16.24 10.73 -26.93
N LEU A 11 -15.31 10.68 -27.89
CA LEU A 11 -13.89 10.85 -27.62
C LEU A 11 -13.55 12.23 -27.03
N ARG A 12 -14.21 13.30 -27.48
CA ARG A 12 -14.04 14.64 -26.87
C ARG A 12 -14.52 14.68 -25.43
N SER A 13 -15.55 13.93 -25.07
CA SER A 13 -16.07 13.91 -23.69
C SER A 13 -15.06 13.39 -22.66
N VAL A 14 -14.15 12.49 -23.08
CA VAL A 14 -13.14 11.90 -22.17
C VAL A 14 -11.83 12.70 -22.13
N ILE A 15 -11.62 13.66 -23.03
CA ILE A 15 -10.40 14.47 -23.06
C ILE A 15 -10.56 15.65 -22.08
N PRO A 16 -9.60 15.86 -21.16
CA PRO A 16 -9.63 17.02 -20.27
C PRO A 16 -9.70 18.32 -21.05
N TYR A 17 -10.50 19.27 -20.54
CA TYR A 17 -10.69 20.59 -21.14
C TYR A 17 -11.35 20.61 -22.53
N ALA A 18 -11.73 19.46 -23.09
CA ALA A 18 -12.40 19.38 -24.38
C ALA A 18 -13.91 19.71 -24.35
N HIS A 19 -14.40 20.14 -23.19
CA HIS A 19 -15.80 20.51 -22.98
C HIS A 19 -16.15 21.93 -23.48
N SER A 20 -15.13 22.74 -23.80
CA SER A 20 -15.32 24.11 -24.26
C SER A 20 -16.02 24.18 -25.63
N PRO A 21 -16.93 25.15 -25.88
CA PRO A 21 -17.59 25.33 -27.16
C PRO A 21 -16.63 25.46 -28.36
N SER A 22 -15.43 26.02 -28.14
CA SER A 22 -14.37 26.06 -29.16
C SER A 22 -13.82 24.68 -29.51
N VAL A 23 -13.79 23.74 -28.55
CA VAL A 23 -13.26 22.40 -28.77
C VAL A 23 -14.23 21.52 -29.58
N ARG A 24 -15.55 21.72 -29.46
CA ARG A 24 -16.54 21.08 -30.34
C ARG A 24 -16.38 21.47 -31.82
N LYS A 25 -15.73 22.61 -32.10
CA LYS A 25 -15.39 23.08 -33.45
C LYS A 25 -14.01 22.60 -33.94
N LEU A 26 -13.28 21.79 -33.17
CA LEU A 26 -12.00 21.24 -33.61
C LEU A 26 -12.16 20.25 -34.75
N SER A 27 -11.20 20.28 -35.68
CA SER A 27 -11.12 19.32 -36.76
C SER A 27 -10.94 17.89 -36.23
N LYS A 28 -11.32 16.89 -37.03
CA LYS A 28 -11.13 15.47 -36.69
C LYS A 28 -9.67 15.16 -36.35
N ILE A 29 -8.74 15.74 -37.12
CA ILE A 29 -7.30 15.60 -36.93
C ILE A 29 -6.85 16.22 -35.60
N ALA A 30 -7.33 17.42 -35.27
CA ALA A 30 -7.00 18.07 -34.01
C ALA A 30 -7.49 17.26 -32.80
N THR A 31 -8.71 16.71 -32.86
CA THR A 31 -9.25 15.84 -31.82
C THR A 31 -8.42 14.57 -31.63
N LEU A 32 -8.02 13.91 -32.73
CA LEU A 32 -7.14 12.73 -32.66
C LEU A 32 -5.76 13.06 -32.07
N LEU A 33 -5.21 14.23 -32.38
CA LEU A 33 -3.92 14.68 -31.83
C LEU A 33 -4.01 14.93 -30.32
N LEU A 34 -5.08 15.59 -29.86
CA LEU A 34 -5.33 15.79 -28.42
C LEU A 34 -5.51 14.46 -27.69
N ALA A 35 -6.28 13.53 -28.26
CA ALA A 35 -6.48 12.20 -27.70
C ALA A 35 -5.16 11.44 -27.54
N LYS A 36 -4.31 11.45 -28.58
CA LYS A 36 -2.98 10.82 -28.53
C LYS A 36 -2.13 11.41 -27.41
N ASN A 37 -2.05 12.74 -27.32
CA ASN A 37 -1.26 13.41 -26.30
C ASN A 37 -1.79 13.10 -24.89
N TYR A 38 -3.11 13.01 -24.73
CA TYR A 38 -3.72 12.66 -23.46
C TYR A 38 -3.38 11.22 -23.04
N ILE A 39 -3.45 10.24 -23.95
CA ILE A 39 -3.06 8.85 -23.67
C ILE A 39 -1.59 8.78 -23.22
N LEU A 40 -0.68 9.48 -23.89
CA LEU A 40 0.74 9.51 -23.53
C LEU A 40 0.95 10.11 -22.14
N MET A 41 0.27 11.21 -21.83
CA MET A 41 0.35 11.85 -20.51
C MET A 41 -0.16 10.92 -19.41
N GLN A 42 -1.29 10.24 -19.63
CA GLN A 42 -1.85 9.28 -18.68
C GLN A 42 -0.91 8.08 -18.46
N ALA A 43 -0.28 7.57 -19.52
CA ALA A 43 0.69 6.48 -19.41
C ALA A 43 1.90 6.88 -18.55
N ASN A 44 2.49 8.05 -18.81
CA ASN A 44 3.60 8.57 -18.02
C ASN A 44 3.20 8.75 -16.54
N ALA A 45 2.01 9.30 -16.27
CA ALA A 45 1.51 9.47 -14.91
C ALA A 45 1.34 8.12 -14.18
N LEU A 46 0.85 7.08 -14.87
CA LEU A 46 0.74 5.73 -14.30
C LEU A 46 2.10 5.14 -13.96
N ASP A 47 3.11 5.35 -14.81
CA ASP A 47 4.47 4.84 -14.56
C ASP A 47 5.15 5.56 -13.40
N GLU A 48 4.95 6.87 -13.26
CA GLU A 48 5.40 7.64 -12.10
C GLU A 48 4.73 7.15 -10.80
N LEU A 49 3.41 6.94 -10.81
CA LEU A 49 2.68 6.43 -9.65
C LEU A 49 3.15 5.01 -9.26
N ARG A 50 3.38 4.12 -10.23
CA ARG A 50 3.94 2.79 -9.98
C ARG A 50 5.32 2.87 -9.35
N ARG A 51 6.18 3.78 -9.83
CA ARG A 51 7.51 3.99 -9.27
C ARG A 51 7.45 4.54 -7.85
N LEU A 52 6.54 5.47 -7.56
CA LEU A 52 6.32 5.99 -6.21
C LEU A 52 5.86 4.88 -5.27
N VAL A 53 4.87 4.07 -5.67
CA VAL A 53 4.40 2.93 -4.87
C VAL A 53 5.54 1.94 -4.58
N ALA A 54 6.35 1.58 -5.58
CA ALA A 54 7.50 0.70 -5.40
C ALA A 54 8.56 1.31 -4.47
N TYR A 55 8.82 2.62 -4.56
CA TYR A 55 9.73 3.33 -3.67
C TYR A 55 9.24 3.32 -2.21
N LEU A 56 7.95 3.58 -1.98
CA LEU A 56 7.36 3.52 -0.65
C LEU A 56 7.41 2.10 -0.06
N GLN A 57 7.10 1.08 -0.87
CA GLN A 57 7.17 -0.33 -0.44
C GLN A 57 8.61 -0.75 -0.14
N GLY A 58 9.57 -0.36 -0.97
CA GLY A 58 10.99 -0.59 -0.74
C GLY A 58 11.48 0.11 0.54
N THR A 59 11.05 1.34 0.77
CA THR A 59 11.41 2.11 1.98
C THR A 59 10.79 1.49 3.23
N ALA A 60 9.53 1.06 3.18
CA ALA A 60 8.86 0.33 4.28
C ALA A 60 9.57 -1.00 4.60
N ALA A 61 10.01 -1.73 3.57
CA ALA A 61 10.77 -2.97 3.74
C ALA A 61 12.17 -2.74 4.35
N THR A 62 12.87 -1.67 3.96
CA THR A 62 14.20 -1.34 4.51
C THR A 62 14.15 -0.74 5.93
N ALA A 63 13.03 -0.12 6.31
CA ALA A 63 12.87 0.49 7.64
C ALA A 63 12.43 -0.52 8.72
N GLY A 64 12.23 -1.81 8.39
CA GLY A 64 11.86 -2.85 9.36
C GLY A 64 10.45 -2.70 9.94
N ILE A 65 9.56 -2.00 9.22
CA ILE A 65 8.15 -1.75 9.57
C ILE A 65 7.35 -2.76 8.72
N VAL A 66 6.96 -3.96 9.18
CA VAL A 66 5.96 -4.30 10.24
C VAL A 66 4.69 -3.45 10.04
N PRO A 67 3.50 -4.05 9.85
CA PRO A 67 2.48 -3.71 8.84
C PRO A 67 1.93 -2.27 8.85
N PRO A 68 1.29 -1.83 7.74
CA PRO A 68 0.75 -0.48 7.64
C PRO A 68 -0.33 -0.21 8.71
N PRO A 69 -0.37 1.00 9.29
CA PRO A 69 -1.36 1.34 10.32
C PRO A 69 -2.79 1.33 9.75
N GLY A 70 -3.70 0.63 10.43
CA GLY A 70 -5.05 0.30 9.97
C GLY A 70 -5.21 -1.14 9.46
N PHE A 71 -4.11 -1.90 9.40
CA PHE A 71 -4.13 -3.33 9.11
C PHE A 71 -4.31 -4.11 10.43
N ASP A 72 -5.55 -4.50 10.73
CA ASP A 72 -5.87 -5.28 11.91
C ASP A 72 -5.29 -6.70 11.78
N LEU A 73 -4.19 -6.96 12.48
CA LEU A 73 -3.61 -8.31 12.57
C LEU A 73 -4.55 -9.28 13.32
N ASP A 74 -5.44 -8.76 14.16
CA ASP A 74 -6.44 -9.54 14.90
C ASP A 74 -7.66 -9.93 14.03
N GLY A 75 -7.91 -9.23 12.93
CA GLY A 75 -8.97 -9.54 11.96
C GLY A 75 -8.58 -10.56 10.89
N PHE A 76 -7.30 -10.90 10.80
CA PHE A 76 -6.76 -11.86 9.83
C PHE A 76 -6.37 -13.17 10.53
N PRO A 77 -7.18 -14.25 10.39
CA PRO A 77 -6.90 -15.53 11.06
C PRO A 77 -5.56 -16.17 10.67
N ALA A 78 -4.96 -15.73 9.56
CA ALA A 78 -3.62 -16.14 9.14
C ALA A 78 -2.50 -15.57 10.03
N ALA A 79 -2.64 -14.37 10.59
CA ALA A 79 -1.64 -13.73 11.45
C ALA A 79 -1.61 -14.36 12.86
N ALA A 80 -2.78 -14.73 13.40
CA ALA A 80 -2.90 -15.37 14.70
C ALA A 80 -2.15 -16.72 14.79
N LYS A 81 -2.14 -17.53 13.70
CA LYS A 81 -1.42 -18.81 13.67
C LYS A 81 0.09 -18.66 13.75
N PHE A 82 0.65 -17.58 13.18
CA PHE A 82 2.08 -17.32 13.20
C PHE A 82 2.58 -16.95 14.61
N LEU A 83 1.75 -16.24 15.38
CA LEU A 83 2.06 -15.83 16.74
C LEU A 83 1.95 -16.99 17.74
N GLN A 84 0.96 -17.88 17.57
CA GLN A 84 0.75 -19.04 18.45
C GLN A 84 1.90 -20.07 18.40
N GLN A 85 2.54 -20.24 17.24
CA GLN A 85 3.63 -21.20 17.08
C GLN A 85 4.92 -20.76 17.79
N HIS A 86 5.10 -19.46 18.05
CA HIS A 86 6.29 -18.94 18.73
C HIS A 86 6.24 -19.04 20.28
N HIS A 87 5.06 -19.26 20.89
CA HIS A 87 4.91 -19.27 22.35
C HIS A 87 5.04 -20.66 23.01
N ASN A 88 5.02 -21.77 22.26
CA ASN A 88 5.10 -23.12 22.83
C ASN A 88 6.54 -23.63 23.10
N LEU A 89 7.56 -22.77 22.99
CA LEU A 89 8.97 -23.14 23.23
C LEU A 89 9.59 -22.49 24.47
N THR A 90 8.86 -21.66 25.22
CA THR A 90 9.44 -20.80 26.29
C THR A 90 8.83 -20.97 27.69
N SER A 91 7.84 -21.84 27.92
CA SER A 91 7.09 -21.87 29.20
C SER A 91 7.59 -22.84 30.29
N GLU A 92 8.78 -23.45 30.20
CA GLU A 92 9.29 -24.35 31.27
C GLU A 92 10.28 -23.69 32.25
N GLY A 93 10.46 -22.36 32.21
CA GLY A 93 11.60 -21.70 32.88
C GLY A 93 11.32 -20.68 33.99
N ALA A 94 10.11 -20.57 34.56
CA ALA A 94 9.83 -19.54 35.56
C ALA A 94 9.18 -20.09 36.84
N SER A 95 9.97 -20.21 37.92
CA SER A 95 9.44 -20.03 39.28
C SER A 95 10.45 -19.27 40.14
N ASN A 96 10.13 -18.00 40.32
CA ASN A 96 10.68 -16.98 41.22
C ASN A 96 10.65 -17.45 42.70
N ASN A 97 11.73 -17.27 43.47
CA ASN A 97 12.07 -16.07 44.28
C ASN A 97 11.16 -15.85 45.49
N ASP A 98 11.70 -16.07 46.70
CA ASP A 98 11.42 -15.36 47.96
C ASP A 98 12.49 -15.86 48.97
N GLY A 99 13.21 -15.09 49.77
CA GLY A 99 12.81 -13.91 50.51
C GLY A 99 13.10 -14.15 52.00
N GLY A 100 14.35 -13.94 52.42
CA GLY A 100 14.69 -13.47 53.78
C GLY A 100 14.86 -14.46 54.95
N ASN A 101 15.86 -14.12 55.77
CA ASN A 101 15.85 -14.09 57.25
C ASN A 101 16.60 -15.19 58.05
N THR A 102 17.71 -14.72 58.66
CA THR A 102 18.28 -15.02 60.00
C THR A 102 18.48 -16.45 60.50
N GLY A 103 19.69 -16.69 61.04
CA GLY A 103 19.83 -17.52 62.24
C GLY A 103 21.09 -18.37 62.31
N ASN A 104 22.11 -17.82 62.97
CA ASN A 104 22.84 -18.46 64.08
C ASN A 104 23.60 -19.80 63.89
N SER A 105 24.90 -19.71 64.18
CA SER A 105 25.80 -20.66 64.88
C SER A 105 25.91 -22.13 64.46
N GLY A 106 27.17 -22.60 64.34
CA GLY A 106 27.53 -23.93 64.81
C GLY A 106 28.48 -24.70 63.90
N THR A 107 29.78 -24.53 64.12
CA THR A 107 30.77 -25.64 63.97
C THR A 107 30.24 -26.89 64.69
N PRO A 108 30.46 -28.12 64.18
CA PRO A 108 31.71 -28.81 64.54
C PRO A 108 32.25 -29.86 63.54
N LEU A 109 33.55 -30.16 63.74
CA LEU A 109 34.36 -31.37 63.47
C LEU A 109 34.54 -31.84 62.02
#